data_AF-X1KPF3-F1
#
_entry.id   AF-X1KPF3-F1
#
_cell.length_a   1.000
_cell.length_b   1.000
_cell.length_c   1.000
_cell.angle_alpha   90.00
_cell.angle_beta   90.00
_cell.angle_gamma   90.00
#
_symmetry.space_group_name_H-M   'P 1'
#
loop_
_entity.id
_entity.type
_entity.pdbx_description
1 polymer ?
#
loop_
_entity_poly.entity_id
_entity_poly.type
_entity_poly.pdbx_seq_one_letter_code
_entity_poly.pdbx_strand_id
1 'polypeptide(L)'
;AVLENLLETGIDGVSIFIPEPGLMDSVIAKYLDKGIPVIIQNTGAEDAKRLGLPYVGKENYLGGLEWGEKIVEVLGGSEEAKDKQVLFMTEAPGQSSLEERLKGAKEILDEVGVIHETIDVTTDREKAYGNIESAYTANPEIVGLFSTDTTGT
;
A
#
# COMPACT_ATOMS: atom_id res chain seq x y z
N ALA A 1 15.21 11.96 -14.70
CA ALA A 1 16.21 11.26 -15.55
C ALA A 1 15.59 10.25 -16.50
N VAL A 2 15.20 9.03 -16.08
CA VAL A 2 14.69 8.00 -17.02
C VAL A 2 13.42 8.46 -17.76
N LEU A 3 12.41 8.94 -17.03
CA LEU A 3 11.16 9.42 -17.63
C LEU A 3 11.40 10.60 -18.60
N GLU A 4 12.17 11.58 -18.18
CA GLU A 4 12.49 12.74 -19.03
C GLU A 4 13.24 12.36 -20.31
N ASN A 5 14.10 11.34 -20.26
CA ASN A 5 14.81 10.86 -21.45
C ASN A 5 13.86 10.20 -22.46
N LEU A 6 12.76 9.58 -22.00
CA LEU A 6 11.77 8.96 -22.90
C LEU A 6 11.00 10.01 -23.74
N LEU A 7 11.00 11.28 -23.34
CA LEU A 7 10.42 12.37 -24.14
C LEU A 7 11.15 12.59 -25.47
N GLU A 8 12.39 12.11 -25.59
CA GLU A 8 13.22 12.25 -26.79
C GLU A 8 13.21 10.99 -27.67
N THR A 9 12.61 9.89 -27.20
CA THR A 9 12.62 8.61 -27.92
C THR A 9 11.39 8.38 -28.79
N GLY A 10 10.48 9.36 -28.90
CA GLY A 10 9.29 9.29 -29.75
C GLY A 10 8.23 8.31 -29.25
N ILE A 11 8.04 8.19 -27.94
CA ILE A 11 6.98 7.34 -27.37
C ILE A 11 5.59 7.90 -27.68
N ASP A 12 4.62 7.01 -27.88
CA ASP A 12 3.21 7.37 -28.15
C ASP A 12 2.37 7.55 -26.86
N GLY A 13 2.93 7.23 -25.70
CA GLY A 13 2.24 7.32 -24.42
C GLY A 13 3.10 6.81 -23.26
N VAL A 14 2.72 7.15 -22.03
CA VAL A 14 3.42 6.71 -20.82
C VAL A 14 2.44 6.30 -19.72
N SER A 15 2.79 5.25 -18.98
CA SER A 15 2.08 4.87 -17.76
C SER A 15 2.99 5.02 -16.54
N ILE A 16 2.53 5.77 -15.54
CA ILE A 16 3.36 6.26 -14.43
C ILE A 16 2.75 5.84 -13.09
N PHE A 17 3.62 5.39 -12.18
CA PHE A 17 3.32 5.23 -10.76
C PHE A 17 3.71 6.52 -10.02
N ILE A 18 2.85 7.03 -9.14
CA ILE A 18 3.18 8.20 -8.32
C ILE A 18 3.37 7.72 -6.87
N PRO A 19 4.61 7.70 -6.35
CA PRO A 19 4.88 7.16 -5.02
C PRO A 19 4.42 8.10 -3.90
N GLU A 20 4.51 9.41 -4.15
CA GLU A 20 4.13 10.47 -3.21
C GLU A 20 3.35 11.56 -3.95
N PRO A 21 2.32 12.16 -3.31
CA PRO A 21 1.53 13.22 -3.92
C PRO A 21 2.38 14.36 -4.47
N GLY A 22 2.11 14.77 -5.71
CA GLY A 22 2.78 15.89 -6.37
C GLY A 22 4.21 15.63 -6.87
N LEU A 23 4.85 14.52 -6.47
CA LEU A 23 6.27 14.26 -6.80
C LEU A 23 6.53 14.20 -8.32
N MET A 24 5.54 13.71 -9.08
CA MET A 24 5.65 13.51 -10.52
C MET A 24 5.08 14.67 -11.36
N ASP A 25 4.55 15.74 -10.74
CA ASP A 25 3.81 16.80 -11.43
C ASP A 25 4.60 17.45 -12.57
N SER A 26 5.84 17.83 -12.29
CA SER A 26 6.72 18.47 -13.28
C SER A 26 7.01 17.56 -14.47
N VAL A 27 7.18 16.25 -14.23
CA VAL A 27 7.45 15.27 -15.27
C VAL A 27 6.19 15.01 -16.11
N ILE A 28 5.04 14.87 -15.46
CA ILE A 28 3.74 14.68 -16.13
C ILE A 28 3.42 15.88 -17.01
N ALA A 29 3.62 17.10 -16.52
CA ALA A 29 3.40 18.32 -17.30
C ALA A 29 4.20 18.31 -18.62
N LYS A 30 5.47 17.90 -18.59
CA LYS A 30 6.32 17.81 -19.79
C LYS A 30 5.78 16.82 -20.83
N TYR A 31 5.20 15.70 -20.41
CA TYR A 31 4.57 14.75 -21.35
C TYR A 31 3.33 15.35 -22.00
N LEU A 32 2.45 15.95 -21.19
CA LEU A 32 1.21 16.57 -21.66
C LEU A 32 1.50 17.73 -22.62
N ASP A 33 2.50 18.57 -22.33
CA ASP A 33 2.93 19.67 -23.20
C ASP A 33 3.42 19.20 -24.57
N LYS A 34 4.00 18.00 -24.66
CA LYS A 34 4.40 17.36 -25.92
C LYS A 34 3.25 16.61 -26.62
N GLY A 35 2.03 16.63 -26.06
CA GLY A 35 0.88 15.89 -26.59
C GLY A 35 0.97 14.38 -26.36
N ILE A 36 1.84 13.92 -25.46
CA ILE A 36 2.00 12.50 -25.13
C ILE A 36 0.97 12.15 -24.03
N PRO A 37 0.05 11.20 -24.28
CA PRO A 37 -0.95 10.81 -23.29
C PRO A 37 -0.30 10.11 -22.08
N VAL A 38 -0.84 10.41 -20.89
CA VAL A 38 -0.38 9.88 -19.60
C VAL A 38 -1.51 9.11 -18.93
N ILE A 39 -1.22 7.90 -18.46
CA ILE A 39 -2.11 7.12 -17.57
C ILE A 39 -1.40 6.95 -16.23
N ILE A 40 -2.09 7.25 -15.14
CA ILE A 40 -1.57 6.96 -13.80
C ILE A 40 -1.99 5.54 -13.43
N GLN A 41 -1.07 4.74 -12.89
CA GLN A 41 -1.37 3.36 -12.52
C GLN A 41 -0.89 3.02 -11.10
N ASN A 42 -1.65 2.12 -10.45
CA ASN A 42 -1.40 1.51 -9.14
C ASN A 42 -1.31 2.48 -7.94
N THR A 43 -0.58 3.59 -8.01
CA THR A 43 -0.49 4.63 -6.97
C THR A 43 -0.67 6.03 -7.57
N GLY A 44 -1.18 6.98 -6.76
CA GLY A 44 -1.44 8.36 -7.22
C GLY A 44 -2.86 8.62 -7.70
N ALA A 45 -3.87 7.91 -7.18
CA ALA A 45 -5.27 8.13 -7.55
C ALA A 45 -5.72 9.59 -7.30
N GLU A 46 -5.24 10.21 -6.20
CA GLU A 46 -5.51 11.62 -5.90
C GLU A 46 -4.89 12.57 -6.93
N ASP A 47 -3.64 12.33 -7.33
CA ASP A 47 -2.97 13.11 -8.37
C ASP A 47 -3.64 12.93 -9.72
N ALA A 48 -4.02 11.70 -10.09
CA ALA A 48 -4.76 11.43 -11.30
C ALA A 48 -6.09 12.22 -11.32
N LYS A 49 -6.83 12.22 -10.21
CA LYS A 49 -8.05 13.00 -10.05
C LYS A 49 -7.79 14.51 -10.14
N ARG A 50 -6.76 15.01 -9.46
CA ARG A 50 -6.37 16.43 -9.43
C ARG A 50 -5.93 16.93 -10.81
N LEU A 51 -5.19 16.12 -11.55
CA LEU A 51 -4.66 16.43 -12.88
C LEU A 51 -5.66 16.11 -14.00
N GLY A 52 -6.79 15.47 -13.70
CA GLY A 52 -7.78 15.07 -14.69
C GLY A 52 -7.31 13.94 -15.62
N LEU A 53 -6.44 13.06 -15.12
CA LEU A 53 -5.85 11.95 -15.87
C LEU A 53 -6.55 10.62 -15.56
N PRO A 54 -6.60 9.68 -16.51
CA PRO A 54 -7.06 8.32 -16.24
C PRO A 54 -6.21 7.64 -15.17
N TYR A 55 -6.87 6.91 -14.26
CA TYR A 55 -6.23 6.08 -13.25
C TYR A 55 -6.59 4.61 -13.45
N VAL A 56 -5.59 3.73 -13.43
CA VAL A 56 -5.76 2.28 -13.44
C VAL A 56 -5.14 1.69 -12.18
N GLY A 57 -6.00 1.33 -11.23
CA GLY A 57 -5.58 0.67 -9.99
C GLY A 57 -6.78 0.43 -9.10
N LYS A 58 -6.54 -0.26 -7.98
CA LYS A 58 -7.56 -0.44 -6.96
C LYS A 58 -7.47 0.71 -5.97
N GLU A 59 -8.61 1.20 -5.49
CA GLU A 59 -8.58 2.10 -4.33
C GLU A 59 -8.04 1.32 -3.13
N ASN A 60 -6.92 1.76 -2.57
CA ASN A 60 -6.21 1.03 -1.53
C ASN A 60 -7.03 0.93 -0.24
N TYR A 61 -7.82 1.95 0.10
CA TYR A 61 -8.67 1.91 1.28
C TYR A 61 -9.80 0.87 1.15
N LEU A 62 -10.53 0.84 0.02
CA LEU A 62 -11.50 -0.23 -0.24
C LEU A 62 -10.84 -1.61 -0.31
N GLY A 63 -9.62 -1.69 -0.87
CA GLY A 63 -8.82 -2.91 -0.83
C GLY A 63 -8.46 -3.33 0.60
N GLY A 64 -8.18 -2.36 1.47
CA GLY A 64 -7.94 -2.57 2.90
C GLY A 64 -9.18 -3.08 3.63
N LEU A 65 -10.38 -2.54 3.34
CA LEU A 65 -11.63 -3.04 3.91
C LEU A 65 -11.85 -4.52 3.56
N GLU A 66 -11.75 -4.87 2.27
CA GLU A 66 -11.88 -6.27 1.83
C GLU A 66 -10.80 -7.18 2.44
N TRP A 67 -9.59 -6.65 2.63
CA TRP A 67 -8.50 -7.36 3.29
C TRP A 67 -8.81 -7.61 4.77
N GLY A 68 -9.32 -6.61 5.49
CA GLY A 68 -9.77 -6.73 6.88
C GLY A 68 -10.88 -7.76 7.04
N GLU A 69 -11.87 -7.75 6.16
CA GLU A 69 -12.94 -8.77 6.13
C GLU A 69 -12.36 -10.18 5.97
N LYS A 70 -11.37 -10.34 5.08
CA LYS A 70 -10.71 -11.63 4.87
C LYS A 70 -9.87 -12.07 6.06
N ILE A 71 -9.23 -11.13 6.76
CA ILE A 71 -8.51 -11.42 8.01
C ILE A 71 -9.50 -11.96 9.04
N VAL A 72 -10.64 -11.30 9.26
CA VAL A 72 -11.68 -11.75 10.19
C VAL A 72 -12.19 -13.15 9.83
N GLU A 73 -12.43 -13.41 8.54
CA GLU A 73 -12.83 -14.74 8.05
C GLU A 73 -11.78 -15.81 8.41
N VAL A 74 -10.49 -15.54 8.17
CA VAL A 74 -9.39 -16.46 8.48
C VAL A 74 -9.22 -16.66 9.99
N LEU A 75 -9.52 -15.64 10.80
CA LEU A 75 -9.53 -15.74 12.26
C LEU A 75 -10.74 -16.54 12.80
N GLY A 76 -11.67 -16.95 11.95
CA GLY A 76 -12.80 -17.81 12.30
C GLY A 76 -14.16 -17.12 12.28
N GLY A 77 -14.24 -15.83 11.88
CA GLY A 77 -15.45 -15.01 11.97
C GLY A 77 -15.38 -14.00 13.11
N SER A 78 -16.33 -13.06 13.16
CA SER A 78 -16.30 -11.91 14.08
C SER A 78 -16.26 -12.30 15.56
N GLU A 79 -17.04 -13.29 15.98
CA GLU A 79 -17.09 -13.73 17.39
C GLU A 79 -15.77 -14.38 17.82
N GLU A 80 -15.21 -15.25 16.96
CA GLU A 80 -13.95 -15.93 17.20
C GLU A 80 -12.74 -15.01 17.04
N ALA A 81 -12.86 -13.95 16.25
CA ALA A 81 -11.80 -12.98 15.99
C ALA A 81 -11.58 -12.04 17.18
N LYS A 82 -12.62 -11.79 17.98
CA LYS A 82 -12.57 -10.86 19.11
C LYS A 82 -11.43 -11.17 20.08
N ASP A 83 -10.74 -10.12 20.54
CA ASP A 83 -9.61 -10.15 21.47
C ASP A 83 -8.36 -10.91 20.97
N LYS A 84 -8.38 -11.45 19.73
CA LYS A 84 -7.16 -11.99 19.09
C LYS A 84 -6.23 -10.87 18.70
N GLN A 85 -4.94 -11.15 18.75
CA GLN A 85 -3.88 -10.21 18.39
C GLN A 85 -3.27 -10.55 17.04
N VAL A 86 -3.13 -9.55 16.18
CA VAL A 86 -2.49 -9.69 14.87
C VAL A 86 -1.42 -8.62 14.68
N LEU A 87 -0.44 -8.91 13.83
CA LEU A 87 0.62 -7.98 13.49
C LEU A 87 0.56 -7.62 12.01
N PHE A 88 0.49 -6.32 11.74
CA PHE A 88 0.69 -5.79 10.41
C PHE A 88 2.17 -5.48 10.14
N MET A 89 2.62 -5.78 8.93
CA MET A 89 4.00 -5.52 8.48
C MET A 89 3.96 -4.56 7.31
N THR A 90 4.71 -3.46 7.40
CA THR A 90 4.89 -2.49 6.31
C THR A 90 6.38 -2.28 6.02
N GLU A 91 6.74 -2.14 4.76
CA GLU A 91 8.13 -1.92 4.32
C GLU A 91 8.46 -0.45 4.08
N ALA A 92 7.42 0.41 4.02
CA ALA A 92 7.55 1.83 3.72
C ALA A 92 6.52 2.65 4.51
N PRO A 93 6.77 2.89 5.81
CA PRO A 93 5.94 3.79 6.62
C PRO A 93 5.78 5.16 5.96
N GLY A 94 4.54 5.67 5.92
CA GLY A 94 4.20 6.94 5.27
C GLY A 94 3.92 6.87 3.78
N GLN A 95 4.14 5.73 3.12
CA GLN A 95 3.71 5.54 1.73
C GLN A 95 2.18 5.46 1.68
N SER A 96 1.55 6.43 1.01
CA SER A 96 0.10 6.63 1.02
C SER A 96 -0.71 5.37 0.70
N SER A 97 -0.29 4.59 -0.31
CA SER A 97 -0.99 3.36 -0.68
C SER A 97 -0.99 2.29 0.40
N LEU A 98 0.11 2.17 1.17
CA LEU A 98 0.21 1.18 2.24
C LEU A 98 -0.57 1.65 3.48
N GLU A 99 -0.50 2.95 3.78
CA GLU A 99 -1.28 3.56 4.85
C GLU A 99 -2.79 3.43 4.62
N GLU A 100 -3.25 3.62 3.38
CA GLU A 100 -4.66 3.44 3.00
C GLU A 100 -5.13 1.99 3.18
N ARG A 101 -4.31 0.99 2.78
CA ARG A 101 -4.61 -0.43 3.00
C ARG A 101 -4.70 -0.77 4.49
N LEU A 102 -3.72 -0.32 5.27
CA LEU A 102 -3.70 -0.51 6.71
C LEU A 102 -4.92 0.11 7.36
N LYS A 103 -5.26 1.35 7.00
CA LYS A 103 -6.41 2.05 7.53
C LYS A 103 -7.70 1.26 7.30
N GLY A 104 -7.94 0.81 6.06
CA GLY A 104 -9.13 0.01 5.75
C GLY A 104 -9.17 -1.30 6.54
N ALA A 105 -8.05 -2.03 6.61
CA ALA A 105 -8.02 -3.30 7.34
C ALA A 105 -8.25 -3.10 8.85
N LYS A 106 -7.59 -2.10 9.45
CA LYS A 106 -7.73 -1.78 10.87
C LYS A 106 -9.14 -1.37 11.25
N GLU A 107 -9.84 -0.62 10.39
CA GLU A 107 -11.22 -0.22 10.61
C GLU A 107 -12.15 -1.44 10.79
N ILE A 108 -12.02 -2.45 9.90
CA ILE A 108 -12.80 -3.70 10.03
C ILE A 108 -12.42 -4.49 11.29
N LEU A 109 -11.12 -4.54 11.62
CA LEU A 109 -10.63 -5.24 12.81
C LEU A 109 -11.11 -4.57 14.10
N ASP A 110 -11.13 -3.24 14.15
CA ASP A 110 -11.63 -2.45 15.27
C ASP A 110 -13.13 -2.70 15.51
N GLU A 111 -13.94 -2.85 14.44
CA GLU A 111 -15.37 -3.15 14.54
C GLU A 111 -15.66 -4.48 15.25
N VAL A 112 -14.77 -5.47 15.10
CA VAL A 112 -14.93 -6.81 15.71
C VAL A 112 -14.07 -7.00 16.96
N GLY A 113 -13.29 -5.99 17.35
CA GLY A 113 -12.44 -6.03 18.55
C GLY A 113 -11.19 -6.89 18.43
N VAL A 114 -10.61 -7.01 17.22
CA VAL A 114 -9.28 -7.59 17.02
C VAL A 114 -8.22 -6.56 17.42
N ILE A 115 -7.25 -6.98 18.24
CA ILE A 115 -6.12 -6.14 18.63
C ILE A 115 -5.07 -6.20 17.52
N HIS A 116 -4.55 -5.05 17.10
CA HIS A 116 -3.54 -4.98 16.05
C HIS A 116 -2.40 -4.03 16.40
N GLU A 117 -1.20 -4.43 15.96
CA GLU A 117 -0.02 -3.57 15.94
C GLU A 117 0.56 -3.49 14.53
N THR A 118 1.46 -2.55 14.29
CA THR A 118 2.15 -2.42 13.00
C THR A 118 3.64 -2.22 13.20
N ILE A 119 4.45 -2.99 12.49
CA ILE A 119 5.91 -2.88 12.51
C ILE A 119 6.45 -2.49 11.13
N ASP A 120 7.56 -1.76 11.15
CA ASP A 120 8.39 -1.51 9.98
C ASP A 120 9.33 -2.70 9.77
N VAL A 121 9.12 -3.44 8.68
CA VAL A 121 9.98 -4.55 8.26
C VAL A 121 11.07 -4.10 7.29
N THR A 122 11.03 -2.83 6.86
CA THR A 122 11.91 -2.24 5.84
C THR A 122 11.82 -2.95 4.49
N THR A 123 12.53 -2.44 3.48
CA THR A 123 12.66 -3.11 2.17
C THR A 123 13.83 -4.09 2.10
N ASP A 124 14.62 -4.21 3.17
CA ASP A 124 15.74 -5.15 3.26
C ASP A 124 15.25 -6.46 3.86
N ARG A 125 15.30 -7.53 3.05
CA ARG A 125 14.79 -8.84 3.45
C ARG A 125 15.46 -9.43 4.68
N GLU A 126 16.77 -9.24 4.87
CA GLU A 126 17.46 -9.78 6.04
C GLU A 126 17.03 -9.05 7.31
N LYS A 127 16.86 -7.73 7.22
CA LYS A 127 16.32 -6.94 8.34
C LYS A 127 14.87 -7.25 8.62
N ALA A 128 14.07 -7.48 7.58
CA ALA A 128 12.67 -7.87 7.70
C ALA A 128 12.53 -9.13 8.56
N TYR A 129 13.30 -10.18 8.28
CA TYR A 129 13.28 -11.42 9.09
C TYR A 129 13.60 -11.15 10.56
N GLY A 130 14.66 -10.37 10.85
CA GLY A 130 15.04 -10.04 12.22
C GLY A 130 13.97 -9.22 12.97
N ASN A 131 13.33 -8.27 12.28
CA ASN A 131 12.26 -7.45 12.86
C ASN A 131 11.01 -8.28 13.16
N ILE A 132 10.63 -9.17 12.24
CA ILE A 132 9.50 -10.09 12.41
C ILE A 132 9.74 -11.05 13.57
N GLU A 133 10.92 -11.68 13.62
CA GLU A 133 11.29 -12.61 14.70
C GLU A 133 11.29 -11.92 16.06
N SER A 134 11.85 -10.71 16.15
CA SER A 134 11.84 -9.90 17.36
C SER A 134 10.42 -9.57 17.83
N ALA A 135 9.56 -9.11 16.91
CA ALA A 135 8.18 -8.74 17.24
C ALA A 135 7.34 -9.95 17.68
N TYR A 136 7.50 -11.10 17.03
CA TYR A 136 6.79 -12.33 17.40
C TYR A 136 7.31 -12.90 18.74
N THR A 137 8.62 -12.86 18.98
CA THR A 137 9.20 -13.34 20.24
C THR A 137 8.76 -12.48 21.42
N ALA A 138 8.58 -11.18 21.22
CA ALA A 138 8.09 -10.26 22.24
C ALA A 138 6.59 -10.46 22.57
N ASN A 139 5.79 -10.92 21.60
CA ASN A 139 4.33 -11.05 21.70
C ASN A 139 3.88 -12.44 21.18
N PRO A 140 4.16 -13.52 21.92
CA PRO A 140 3.87 -14.89 21.48
C PRO A 140 2.36 -15.20 21.32
N GLU A 141 1.49 -14.33 21.81
CA GLU A 141 0.04 -14.38 21.65
C GLU A 141 -0.48 -13.89 20.29
N ILE A 142 0.38 -13.33 19.42
CA ILE A 142 0.02 -12.98 18.05
C ILE A 142 -0.38 -14.24 17.29
N VAL A 143 -1.58 -14.23 16.70
CA VAL A 143 -2.14 -15.37 15.95
C VAL A 143 -2.14 -15.18 14.44
N GLY A 144 -1.70 -14.01 13.94
CA GLY A 144 -1.64 -13.71 12.51
C GLY A 144 -0.63 -12.62 12.17
N LEU A 145 0.09 -12.80 11.07
CA LEU A 145 1.03 -11.85 10.49
C LEU A 145 0.52 -11.46 9.10
N PHE A 146 0.36 -10.18 8.84
CA PHE A 146 -0.29 -9.68 7.63
C PHE A 146 0.54 -8.54 7.01
N SER A 147 1.06 -8.77 5.81
CA SER A 147 1.91 -7.79 5.11
C SER A 147 1.10 -6.87 4.20
N THR A 148 1.42 -5.57 4.20
CA THR A 148 0.83 -4.59 3.27
C THR A 148 1.43 -4.64 1.87
N ASP A 149 2.63 -5.23 1.76
CA ASP A 149 3.41 -5.36 0.52
C ASP A 149 4.39 -6.57 0.57
N THR A 150 5.23 -6.72 -0.44
CA THR A 150 5.99 -7.95 -0.72
C THR A 150 7.14 -8.29 0.24
N THR A 151 7.75 -7.34 0.96
CA THR A 151 8.93 -7.65 1.78
C THR A 151 8.58 -8.41 3.08
N GLY A 152 7.32 -8.36 3.52
CA GLY A 152 6.82 -9.14 4.65
C GLY A 152 6.28 -10.54 4.30
N THR A 153 6.49 -11.03 3.08
CA THR A 153 6.08 -12.38 2.60
C THR A 153 7.23 -13.14 1.99
#